data_AF-A0A376ZU82-F1
#
_entry.id   AF-A0A376ZU82-F1
#
_cell.length_a   1.000
_cell.length_b   1.000
_cell.length_c   1.000
_cell.angle_alpha   90.00
_cell.angle_beta   90.00
_cell.angle_gamma   90.00
#
_symmetry.space_group_name_H-M   'P 1'
#
loop_
_entity.id
_entity.type
_entity.pdbx_description
1 polymer ?
#
loop_
_entity_poly.entity_id
_entity_poly.type
_entity_poly.pdbx_seq_one_letter_code
_entity_poly.pdbx_strand_id
1 'polypeptide(L)'
;MNNRSTGSDVDRQKLQEKVRSSLNRLRRLGMVWFMGHDSSKFRITESVFRFGADVRAGDDPREAQRRLIRDGEAMPIENYLQTQR
;
A
#
# COMPACT_ATOMS: atom_id res chain seq x y z
N MET A 1 -20.77 -30.28 -13.60
CA MET A 1 -21.28 -28.91 -13.33
C MET A 1 -20.11 -28.04 -12.95
N ASN A 2 -19.90 -26.95 -13.70
CA ASN A 2 -18.68 -26.15 -13.67
C ASN A 2 -18.74 -25.14 -12.51
N ASN A 3 -18.06 -25.42 -11.41
CA ASN A 3 -18.07 -24.61 -10.19
C ASN A 3 -17.08 -23.43 -10.32
N ARG A 4 -17.39 -22.46 -11.19
CA ARG A 4 -16.51 -21.31 -11.50
C ARG A 4 -16.86 -19.99 -10.80
N SER A 5 -17.77 -20.00 -9.81
CA SER A 5 -18.27 -18.76 -9.19
C SER A 5 -17.80 -18.50 -7.75
N THR A 6 -16.99 -19.37 -7.13
CA THR A 6 -16.55 -19.20 -5.72
C THR A 6 -15.11 -18.72 -5.54
N GLY A 7 -14.30 -18.70 -6.59
CA GLY A 7 -12.90 -18.23 -6.53
C GLY A 7 -12.79 -16.73 -6.27
N SER A 8 -13.68 -15.92 -6.87
CA SER A 8 -13.64 -14.46 -6.77
C SER A 8 -13.99 -13.93 -5.38
N ASP A 9 -14.92 -14.57 -4.67
CA ASP A 9 -15.37 -14.09 -3.34
C ASP A 9 -14.33 -14.41 -2.27
N VAL A 10 -13.72 -15.59 -2.32
CA VAL A 10 -12.61 -15.97 -1.44
C VAL A 10 -11.40 -15.07 -1.69
N ASP A 11 -11.09 -14.77 -2.95
CA ASP A 11 -9.98 -13.88 -3.28
C ASP A 11 -10.26 -12.43 -2.85
N ARG A 12 -11.51 -11.97 -2.96
CA ARG A 12 -11.93 -10.66 -2.45
C ARG A 12 -11.82 -10.57 -0.93
N GLN A 13 -12.19 -11.63 -0.19
CA GLN A 13 -12.01 -11.66 1.27
C GLN A 13 -10.52 -11.59 1.64
N LYS A 14 -9.66 -12.37 0.99
CA LYS A 14 -8.20 -12.32 1.21
C LYS A 14 -7.61 -10.95 0.88
N LEU A 15 -8.09 -10.31 -0.18
CA LEU A 15 -7.68 -8.95 -0.53
C LEU A 15 -8.07 -7.95 0.57
N GLN A 16 -9.30 -8.04 1.10
CA GLN A 16 -9.74 -7.19 2.21
C GLN A 16 -8.88 -7.39 3.46
N GLU A 17 -8.50 -8.62 3.78
CA GLU A 17 -7.58 -8.92 4.90
C GLU A 17 -6.20 -8.30 4.68
N LYS A 18 -5.64 -8.43 3.47
CA LYS A 18 -4.36 -7.80 3.10
C LYS A 18 -4.42 -6.28 3.20
N VAL A 19 -5.51 -5.66 2.75
CA VAL A 19 -5.72 -4.21 2.88
C VAL A 19 -5.79 -3.81 4.35
N ARG A 20 -6.54 -4.54 5.19
CA ARG A 20 -6.61 -4.30 6.63
C ARG A 20 -5.23 -4.42 7.30
N SER A 21 -4.42 -5.40 6.91
CA SER A 21 -3.06 -5.58 7.39
C SER A 21 -2.14 -4.43 6.97
N SER A 22 -2.21 -4.01 5.71
CA SER A 22 -1.48 -2.84 5.20
C SER A 22 -1.88 -1.55 5.92
N LEU A 23 -3.17 -1.31 6.15
CA LEU A 23 -3.65 -0.13 6.89
C LEU A 23 -3.12 -0.09 8.32
N ASN A 24 -3.03 -1.25 8.99
CA ASN A 24 -2.41 -1.37 10.30
C ASN A 24 -0.90 -1.05 10.29
N ARG A 25 -0.19 -1.39 9.20
CA ARG A 25 1.22 -0.98 9.00
C ARG A 25 1.33 0.52 8.81
N LEU A 26 0.48 1.12 7.96
CA LEU A 26 0.45 2.56 7.73
C LEU A 26 0.13 3.35 9.02
N ARG A 27 -0.72 2.81 9.90
CA ARG A 27 -0.92 3.37 11.23
C ARG A 27 0.37 3.42 12.05
N ARG A 28 1.15 2.33 12.07
CA ARG A 28 2.44 2.30 12.78
C ARG A 28 3.45 3.29 12.20
N LEU A 29 3.34 3.59 10.91
CA LEU A 29 4.12 4.62 10.22
C LEU A 29 3.58 6.05 10.43
N GLY A 30 2.52 6.24 11.24
CA GLY A 30 1.94 7.55 11.51
C GLY A 30 1.15 8.17 10.35
N MET A 31 0.83 7.38 9.32
CA MET A 31 0.10 7.84 8.12
C MET A 31 -1.42 7.86 8.33
N VAL A 32 -1.89 7.06 9.28
CA VAL A 32 -3.32 6.87 9.57
C VAL A 32 -3.52 6.78 11.08
N TRP A 33 -4.62 7.31 11.58
CA TRP A 33 -5.03 7.20 12.98
C TRP A 33 -6.44 6.58 13.08
N PHE A 34 -6.59 5.42 13.73
CA PHE A 34 -7.90 4.80 13.92
C PHE A 34 -8.72 5.58 14.96
N MET A 35 -10.00 5.74 14.66
CA MET A 35 -10.93 6.44 15.53
C MET A 35 -11.63 5.45 16.46
N GLY A 36 -11.42 5.60 17.76
CA GLY A 36 -12.04 4.74 18.77
C GLY A 36 -11.41 3.35 18.84
N HIS A 37 -12.18 2.39 19.37
CA HIS A 37 -11.70 1.04 19.65
C HIS A 37 -11.80 0.09 18.44
N ASP A 38 -12.64 0.42 17.44
CA ASP A 38 -12.75 -0.36 16.22
C ASP A 38 -11.80 0.17 15.12
N SER A 39 -11.43 -0.71 14.18
CA SER A 39 -10.59 -0.35 13.03
C SER A 39 -11.44 0.06 11.81
N SER A 40 -12.70 0.46 12.01
CA SER A 40 -13.64 0.73 10.92
C SER A 40 -13.49 2.13 10.34
N LYS A 41 -13.09 3.10 11.17
CA LYS A 41 -12.92 4.51 10.79
C LYS A 41 -11.53 5.00 11.13
N PHE A 42 -10.99 5.85 10.28
CA PHE A 42 -9.66 6.41 10.48
C PHE A 42 -9.53 7.80 9.88
N ARG A 43 -8.59 8.58 10.44
CA ARG A 43 -8.14 9.86 9.93
C ARG A 43 -6.82 9.68 9.17
N ILE A 44 -6.70 10.39 8.05
CA ILE A 44 -5.48 10.45 7.24
C ILE A 44 -4.63 11.64 7.70
N THR A 45 -3.32 11.46 7.79
CA THR A 45 -2.36 12.50 8.14
C THR A 45 -1.57 12.96 6.91
N GLU A 46 -0.95 14.14 6.97
CA GLU A 46 -0.11 14.68 5.89
C GLU A 46 1.06 13.76 5.50
N SER A 47 1.50 12.87 6.41
CA SER A 47 2.53 11.87 6.15
C SER A 47 2.22 10.97 4.94
N VAL A 48 0.97 10.86 4.51
CA VAL A 48 0.61 10.12 3.27
C VAL A 48 1.14 10.78 1.99
N PHE A 49 1.49 12.07 2.01
CA PHE A 49 2.04 12.74 0.83
C PHE A 49 3.34 12.11 0.33
N ARG A 50 4.04 11.32 1.17
CA ARG A 50 5.21 10.54 0.77
C ARG A 50 4.90 9.55 -0.37
N PHE A 51 3.67 9.03 -0.47
CA PHE A 51 3.27 8.13 -1.56
C PHE A 51 3.13 8.82 -2.92
N GLY A 52 2.96 10.14 -2.94
CA GLY A 52 2.88 10.92 -4.18
C GLY A 52 4.15 11.72 -4.47
N ALA A 53 5.28 11.37 -3.87
CA ALA A 53 6.52 12.14 -4.04
C ALA A 53 7.05 12.12 -5.49
N ASP A 54 6.77 11.08 -6.24
CA ASP A 54 7.17 10.87 -7.64
C ASP A 54 6.36 11.70 -8.66
N VAL A 55 5.17 12.19 -8.31
CA VAL A 55 4.25 12.86 -9.24
C VAL A 55 3.99 14.34 -8.94
N ARG A 56 4.44 14.86 -7.79
CA ARG A 56 4.10 16.23 -7.34
C ARG A 56 4.83 17.36 -8.07
N ALA A 57 5.96 17.08 -8.72
CA ALA A 57 6.82 18.10 -9.32
C ALA A 57 6.44 18.45 -10.77
N GLY A 58 5.56 17.69 -11.43
CA GLY A 58 5.35 17.78 -12.88
C GLY A 58 6.51 17.21 -13.71
N ASP A 59 7.55 16.71 -13.05
CA ASP A 59 8.68 15.96 -13.62
C ASP A 59 8.20 14.61 -14.21
N ASP A 60 9.01 14.00 -15.09
CA ASP A 60 8.80 12.62 -15.53
C ASP A 60 8.79 11.69 -14.29
N PRO A 61 7.72 10.91 -14.05
CA PRO A 61 7.61 10.03 -12.88
C PRO A 61 8.77 9.04 -12.75
N ARG A 62 9.38 8.61 -13.88
CA ARG A 62 10.55 7.73 -13.86
C ARG A 62 11.79 8.43 -13.33
N GLU A 63 11.96 9.70 -13.68
CA GLU A 63 13.08 10.51 -13.17
C GLU A 63 12.89 10.81 -11.68
N ALA A 64 11.68 11.16 -11.28
CA ALA A 64 11.35 11.37 -9.88
C ALA A 64 11.55 10.10 -9.04
N GLN A 65 11.18 8.91 -9.55
CA GLN A 65 11.47 7.64 -8.88
C GLN A 65 12.97 7.39 -8.72
N ARG A 66 13.78 7.64 -9.76
CA ARG A 66 15.25 7.50 -9.66
C ARG A 66 15.86 8.45 -8.63
N ARG A 67 15.35 9.68 -8.56
CA ARG A 67 15.74 10.68 -7.54
C ARG A 67 15.42 10.17 -6.13
N LEU A 68 14.19 9.70 -5.90
CA LEU A 68 13.79 9.14 -4.60
C LEU A 68 14.62 7.93 -4.18
N ILE A 69 14.99 7.05 -5.12
CA ILE A 69 15.86 5.90 -4.83
C ILE A 69 17.26 6.37 -4.43
N ARG A 70 17.82 7.33 -5.18
CA ARG A 70 19.14 7.91 -4.88
C ARG A 70 19.18 8.60 -3.51
N ASP A 71 18.10 9.28 -3.16
CA ASP A 71 17.99 10.04 -1.90
C ASP A 71 17.62 9.12 -0.71
N GLY A 72 17.43 7.82 -0.94
CA GLY A 72 17.09 6.84 0.11
C GLY A 72 15.63 6.85 0.56
N GLU A 73 14.77 7.59 -0.13
CA GLU A 73 13.34 7.72 0.17
C GLU A 73 12.50 6.58 -0.43
N ALA A 74 13.01 5.88 -1.44
CA ALA A 74 12.35 4.76 -2.10
C ALA A 74 13.32 3.61 -2.41
N MET A 75 12.76 2.43 -2.69
CA MET A 75 13.49 1.26 -3.17
C MET A 75 12.78 0.70 -4.41
N PRO A 76 13.52 0.17 -5.40
CA PRO A 76 12.90 -0.53 -6.51
C PRO A 76 12.18 -1.77 -6.00
N ILE A 77 10.96 -2.01 -6.50
CA ILE A 77 10.25 -3.26 -6.27
C ILE A 77 10.75 -4.26 -7.31
N GLU A 78 11.86 -4.93 -7.02
CA GLU A 78 12.23 -6.16 -7.72
C GLU A 78 11.28 -7.27 -7.25
N ASN A 79 10.98 -8.23 -8.12
CA ASN A 79 9.98 -9.30 -7.91
C ASN A 79 10.41 -10.34 -6.83
N TYR A 80 10.83 -9.91 -5.65
CA TYR A 80 11.17 -10.77 -4.50
C TYR A 80 9.96 -11.47 -3.86
N LEU A 81 8.75 -11.28 -4.39
CA LEU A 81 7.54 -11.96 -3.90
C LEU A 81 7.35 -13.38 -4.47
N GLN A 82 8.25 -13.86 -5.33
CA GLN A 82 8.37 -15.28 -5.67
C GLN A 82 9.66 -15.86 -5.05
N THR A 83 9.62 -16.27 -3.79
CA THR A 83 10.41 -17.39 -3.18
C THR A 83 10.22 -17.33 -1.67
N GLN A 84 9.12 -17.92 -1.19
CA GLN A 84 9.00 -18.61 0.11
C GLN A 84 7.81 -19.58 -0.01
N ARG A 85 7.99 -20.61 -0.85
CA ARG A 85 7.33 -21.91 -0.72
C ARG A 85 8.29 -22.97 -1.20
#